data_AF-A0A0D2A0J5-F1
#
_entry.id   AF-A0A0D2A0J5-F1
#
_cell.length_a   1.000
_cell.length_b   1.000
_cell.length_c   1.000
_cell.angle_alpha   90.00
_cell.angle_beta   90.00
_cell.angle_gamma   90.00
#
_symmetry.space_group_name_H-M   'P 1'
#
loop_
_entity.id
_entity.type
_entity.pdbx_description
1 polymer ?
#
loop_
_entity_poly.entity_id
_entity_poly.type
_entity_poly.pdbx_seq_one_letter_code
_entity_poly.pdbx_strand_id
1 'polypeptide(L)'
;MRTSEKRRKEENKRFTSAVRLHFPLNSGEDMKLEIFINSSAGHAIVQAVGDDDLMKDMLGKYLADAMEDSLWIRGDQAIGATRTHEALAVIPTETKDCRLLILLPFLKGRELFERLFTV
;
A
#
# COMPACT_ATOMS: atom_id res chain seq x y z
N MET A 1 -26.06 11.56 7.91
CA MET A 1 -24.89 10.90 8.52
C MET A 1 -23.71 11.88 8.43
N ARG A 2 -23.35 12.55 9.54
CA ARG A 2 -22.25 13.55 9.56
C ARG A 2 -20.93 12.80 9.70
N THR A 3 -20.10 12.77 8.66
CA THR A 3 -18.69 12.43 8.79
C THR A 3 -18.02 13.48 9.67
N SER A 4 -17.32 13.04 10.72
CA SER A 4 -16.72 13.93 11.70
C SER A 4 -15.58 14.75 11.05
N GLU A 5 -15.47 16.03 11.39
CA GLU A 5 -14.41 16.91 10.89
C GLU A 5 -13.00 16.40 11.23
N LYS A 6 -12.88 15.51 12.23
CA LYS A 6 -11.65 14.77 12.54
C LYS A 6 -11.22 13.86 11.38
N ARG A 7 -12.13 13.11 10.74
CA ARG A 7 -11.81 12.27 9.56
C ARG A 7 -11.36 13.12 8.37
N ARG A 8 -12.02 14.26 8.13
CA ARG A 8 -11.63 15.21 7.06
C ARG A 8 -10.29 15.90 7.33
N LYS A 9 -9.89 16.02 8.60
CA LYS A 9 -8.55 16.50 9.00
C LYS A 9 -7.50 15.40 8.92
N GLU A 10 -7.86 14.14 9.16
CA GLU A 10 -6.98 12.98 9.02
C GLU A 10 -6.70 12.64 7.54
N GLU A 11 -7.66 12.83 6.63
CA GLU A 11 -7.44 12.81 5.16
C GLU A 11 -6.34 13.78 4.69
N ASN A 12 -6.03 14.80 5.50
CA ASN A 12 -5.03 15.85 5.21
C ASN A 12 -3.74 15.73 6.03
N LYS A 13 -3.61 14.74 6.92
CA LYS A 13 -2.40 14.57 7.74
C LYS A 13 -1.37 13.71 7.03
N ARG A 14 -0.63 14.43 6.20
CA ARG A 14 0.81 14.38 5.90
C ARG A 14 1.42 13.03 5.58
N PHE A 15 1.90 13.07 4.37
CA PHE A 15 2.73 12.14 3.69
C PHE A 15 3.47 13.04 2.69
N THR A 16 4.78 12.87 2.53
CA THR A 16 5.59 13.79 1.71
C THR A 16 5.12 13.75 0.25
N SER A 17 5.65 14.60 -0.62
CA SER A 17 5.42 14.42 -2.06
C SER A 17 5.81 13.02 -2.56
N ALA A 18 6.59 12.26 -1.79
CA ALA A 18 7.12 10.95 -2.15
C ALA A 18 6.36 9.73 -1.58
N VAL A 19 5.60 9.85 -0.49
CA VAL A 19 4.84 8.73 0.09
C VAL A 19 3.49 9.25 0.53
N ARG A 20 2.39 8.51 0.35
CA ARG A 20 0.98 8.80 0.71
C ARG A 20 0.29 7.57 1.27
N LEU A 21 -0.49 7.71 2.33
CA LEU A 21 -1.37 6.65 2.83
C LEU A 21 -2.80 7.13 2.78
N HIS A 22 -3.63 6.33 2.13
CA HIS A 22 -5.04 6.60 1.94
C HIS A 22 -5.82 5.72 2.91
N PHE A 23 -6.62 6.37 3.75
CA PHE A 23 -7.52 5.69 4.66
C PHE A 23 -8.75 5.18 3.89
N PRO A 24 -9.25 3.98 4.19
CA PRO A 24 -10.47 3.48 3.60
C PRO A 24 -11.69 4.27 4.08
N LEU A 25 -12.77 4.20 3.29
CA LEU A 25 -14.05 4.80 3.66
C LEU A 25 -14.69 4.08 4.85
N ASN A 26 -14.56 2.74 4.91
CA ASN A 26 -15.07 1.93 6.01
C ASN A 26 -13.93 1.43 6.91
N SER A 27 -14.17 1.47 8.22
CA SER A 27 -13.25 0.89 9.20
C SER A 27 -13.18 -0.63 9.01
N GLY A 28 -11.97 -1.16 8.82
CA GLY A 28 -11.73 -2.58 8.64
C GLY A 28 -11.29 -2.96 7.23
N GLU A 29 -11.48 -2.10 6.23
CA GLU A 29 -10.94 -2.30 4.88
C GLU A 29 -9.42 -2.04 4.83
N ASP A 30 -8.77 -2.48 3.74
CA ASP A 30 -7.36 -2.21 3.52
C ASP A 30 -7.09 -0.71 3.31
N MET A 31 -5.97 -0.24 3.85
CA MET A 31 -5.39 1.07 3.58
C MET A 31 -4.50 0.98 2.34
N LYS A 32 -4.45 2.04 1.54
CA LYS A 32 -3.57 2.09 0.37
C LYS A 32 -2.34 2.93 0.66
N LEU A 33 -1.17 2.32 0.66
CA LEU A 33 0.12 3.02 0.66
C LEU A 33 0.53 3.30 -0.79
N GLU A 34 0.86 4.54 -1.11
CA GLU A 34 1.29 5.04 -2.41
C GLU A 34 2.69 5.64 -2.25
N ILE A 35 3.67 5.14 -3.00
CA ILE A 35 5.06 5.58 -2.96
C ILE A 35 5.46 6.03 -4.37
N PHE A 36 6.05 7.22 -4.49
CA PHE A 36 6.65 7.69 -5.73
C PHE A 36 8.07 7.16 -5.82
N ILE A 37 8.33 6.38 -6.86
CA ILE A 37 9.63 5.76 -7.15
C ILE A 37 10.04 6.10 -8.57
N ASN A 38 11.33 6.05 -8.88
CA ASN A 38 11.75 6.24 -10.27
C ASN A 38 11.30 5.06 -11.17
N SER A 39 11.28 5.28 -12.50
CA SER A 39 10.90 4.23 -13.46
C SER A 39 11.73 2.94 -13.36
N SER A 40 13.02 3.02 -13.01
CA SER A 40 13.88 1.84 -12.92
C SER A 40 13.44 0.92 -11.78
N ALA A 41 13.15 1.49 -10.61
CA ALA A 41 12.62 0.76 -9.47
C ALA A 41 11.23 0.20 -9.79
N GLY A 42 10.36 0.99 -10.44
CA GLY A 42 9.05 0.53 -10.88
C GLY A 42 9.14 -0.68 -11.81
N HIS A 43 10.06 -0.65 -12.78
CA HIS A 43 10.27 -1.76 -13.70
C HIS A 43 10.78 -3.02 -13.00
N ALA A 44 11.75 -2.88 -12.10
CA ALA A 44 12.28 -4.00 -11.32
C ALA A 44 11.18 -4.66 -10.46
N ILE A 45 10.31 -3.86 -9.82
CA ILE A 45 9.17 -4.39 -9.07
C ILE A 45 8.19 -5.13 -9.97
N VAL A 46 7.87 -4.59 -11.16
CA VAL A 46 6.99 -5.27 -12.13
C VAL A 46 7.59 -6.62 -12.56
N GLN A 47 8.90 -6.71 -12.72
CA GLN A 47 9.58 -7.97 -13.04
C GLN A 47 9.59 -8.96 -11.88
N ALA A 48 9.58 -8.46 -10.64
CA ALA A 48 9.57 -9.30 -9.43
C ALA A 48 8.18 -9.85 -9.09
N VAL A 49 7.09 -9.32 -9.67
CA VAL A 49 5.75 -9.78 -9.28
C VAL A 49 5.55 -11.24 -9.70
N GLY A 50 5.22 -12.09 -8.73
CA GLY A 50 5.11 -13.54 -8.89
C GLY A 50 6.32 -14.31 -8.36
N ASP A 51 7.38 -13.62 -7.94
CA ASP A 51 8.50 -14.18 -7.17
C ASP A 51 8.44 -13.63 -5.74
N ASP A 52 7.95 -14.46 -4.81
CA ASP A 52 7.72 -14.05 -3.42
C ASP A 52 9.01 -13.66 -2.69
N ASP A 53 10.13 -14.32 -2.99
CA ASP A 53 11.42 -14.05 -2.34
C ASP A 53 12.00 -12.73 -2.84
N LEU A 54 11.94 -12.48 -4.15
CA LEU A 54 12.38 -11.21 -4.73
C LEU A 54 11.48 -10.05 -4.28
N MET A 55 10.16 -10.26 -4.18
CA MET A 55 9.23 -9.27 -3.65
C MET A 55 9.51 -8.94 -2.18
N LYS A 56 9.83 -9.94 -1.35
CA LYS A 56 10.23 -9.76 0.05
C LYS A 56 11.53 -8.98 0.19
N ASP A 57 12.49 -9.21 -0.71
CA ASP A 57 13.74 -8.45 -0.75
C ASP A 57 13.48 -6.98 -1.16
N MET A 58 12.70 -6.76 -2.22
CA MET A 58 12.44 -5.41 -2.75
C MET A 58 11.58 -4.54 -1.82
N LEU A 59 10.51 -5.08 -1.24
CA LEU A 59 9.63 -4.34 -0.32
C LEU A 59 10.19 -4.31 1.11
N GLY A 60 11.11 -5.22 1.42
CA GLY A 60 11.46 -5.56 2.77
C GLY A 60 10.35 -6.36 3.47
N LYS A 61 10.76 -7.18 4.43
CA LYS A 61 9.88 -8.09 5.18
C LYS A 61 8.62 -7.42 5.73
N TYR A 62 8.73 -6.22 6.30
CA TYR A 62 7.58 -5.55 6.92
C TYR A 62 6.43 -5.27 5.94
N LEU A 63 6.75 -4.72 4.77
CA LEU A 63 5.73 -4.37 3.78
C LEU A 63 5.22 -5.60 3.03
N ALA A 64 6.10 -6.57 2.78
CA ALA A 64 5.71 -7.84 2.16
C ALA A 64 4.74 -8.63 3.05
N ASP A 65 5.08 -8.84 4.33
CA ASP A 65 4.21 -9.54 5.29
C ASP A 65 2.87 -8.80 5.45
N ALA A 66 2.90 -7.46 5.54
CA ALA A 66 1.67 -6.68 5.64
C ALA A 66 0.81 -6.75 4.38
N MET A 67 1.41 -6.76 3.19
CA MET A 67 0.69 -6.92 1.93
C MET A 67 0.01 -8.30 1.86
N GLU A 68 0.72 -9.37 2.21
CA GLU A 68 0.19 -10.75 2.28
C GLU A 68 -1.03 -10.86 3.21
N ASP A 69 -1.05 -10.09 4.30
CA ASP A 69 -2.15 -10.07 5.27
C ASP A 69 -3.37 -9.23 4.82
N SER A 70 -3.29 -8.51 3.70
CA SER A 70 -4.36 -7.64 3.20
C SER A 70 -5.67 -8.40 2.98
N LEU A 71 -6.80 -7.76 3.27
CA LEU A 71 -8.11 -8.37 3.07
C LEU A 71 -8.34 -8.75 1.61
N TRP A 72 -7.76 -8.01 0.67
CA TRP A 72 -7.80 -8.36 -0.74
C TRP A 72 -7.17 -9.74 -1.00
N ILE A 73 -5.92 -9.94 -0.58
CA ILE A 73 -5.22 -11.22 -0.76
C ILE A 73 -5.95 -12.34 -0.01
N ARG A 74 -6.41 -12.09 1.21
CA ARG A 74 -7.16 -13.09 1.98
C ARG A 74 -8.49 -13.45 1.32
N GLY A 75 -9.15 -12.50 0.67
CA GLY A 75 -10.35 -12.72 -0.13
C GLY A 75 -10.08 -13.60 -1.35
N ASP A 76 -9.02 -13.29 -2.10
CA ASP A 76 -8.58 -14.08 -3.26
C ASP A 76 -8.20 -15.51 -2.86
N GLN A 77 -7.44 -15.68 -1.77
CA GLN A 77 -7.09 -16.99 -1.23
C GLN A 77 -8.33 -17.79 -0.81
N ALA A 78 -9.33 -17.15 -0.20
CA ALA A 78 -10.55 -17.80 0.24
C ALA A 78 -11.38 -18.37 -0.93
N ILE A 79 -11.23 -17.82 -2.13
CA ILE A 79 -11.87 -18.31 -3.36
C ILE A 79 -10.93 -19.15 -4.25
N GLY A 80 -9.73 -19.48 -3.76
CA GLY A 80 -8.73 -20.29 -4.48
C GLY A 80 -7.99 -19.54 -5.59
N ALA A 81 -8.05 -18.21 -5.63
CA ALA A 81 -7.26 -17.39 -6.52
C ALA A 81 -5.86 -17.15 -5.93
N THR A 82 -4.82 -17.29 -6.75
CA THR A 82 -3.41 -17.09 -6.36
C THR A 82 -2.85 -15.75 -6.81
N ARG A 83 -3.71 -14.77 -7.09
CA ARG A 83 -3.27 -13.48 -7.66
C ARG A 83 -2.82 -12.53 -6.55
N THR A 84 -1.53 -12.49 -6.29
CA THR A 84 -0.89 -11.46 -5.45
C THR A 84 -0.79 -10.09 -6.14
N HIS A 85 -1.00 -10.05 -7.47
CA HIS A 85 -0.79 -8.88 -8.33
C HIS A 85 -1.76 -7.71 -8.11
N GLU A 86 -2.85 -7.85 -7.34
CA GLU A 86 -3.84 -6.79 -7.18
C GLU A 86 -3.67 -6.00 -5.87
N ALA A 87 -2.98 -6.58 -4.88
CA ALA A 87 -2.56 -5.86 -3.67
C ALA A 87 -1.32 -4.97 -3.91
N LEU A 88 -0.68 -5.10 -5.08
CA LEU A 88 0.47 -4.30 -5.49
C LEU A 88 0.32 -3.82 -6.93
N ALA A 89 0.45 -2.52 -7.17
CA ALA A 89 0.41 -1.97 -8.52
C ALA A 89 1.51 -0.93 -8.75
N VAL A 90 2.12 -0.96 -9.94
CA VAL A 90 3.05 0.09 -10.39
C VAL A 90 2.37 0.87 -11.51
N ILE A 91 2.10 2.16 -11.27
CA ILE A 91 1.40 3.03 -12.21
C ILE A 91 2.37 4.12 -12.70
N PRO A 92 2.69 4.17 -14.00
CA PRO A 92 3.48 5.28 -14.57
C PRO A 92 2.81 6.63 -14.30
N THR A 93 3.61 7.68 -14.12
CA THR A 93 3.13 9.07 -14.08
C THR A 93 3.45 9.79 -15.39
N GLU A 94 2.98 11.03 -15.54
CA GLU A 94 3.39 11.89 -16.66
C GLU A 94 4.88 12.29 -16.59
N THR A 95 5.52 12.04 -15.44
CA THR A 95 6.95 12.27 -15.22
C THR A 95 7.75 10.97 -15.38
N LYS A 96 9.06 10.99 -15.12
CA LYS A 96 9.92 9.79 -15.09
C LYS A 96 9.74 8.94 -13.81
N ASP A 97 8.73 9.23 -13.01
CA ASP A 97 8.40 8.49 -11.80
C ASP A 97 7.20 7.56 -12.01
N CYS A 98 7.13 6.54 -11.17
CA CYS A 98 6.02 5.62 -11.03
C CYS A 98 5.42 5.73 -9.63
N ARG A 99 4.15 5.40 -9.51
CA ARG A 99 3.45 5.24 -8.24
C ARG A 99 3.36 3.76 -7.93
N LEU A 100 4.04 3.33 -6.88
CA LEU A 100 3.88 2.02 -6.29
C LEU A 100 2.72 2.09 -5.29
N LEU A 101 1.69 1.31 -5.53
CA LEU A 101 0.54 1.15 -4.64
C LEU A 101 0.66 -0.20 -3.93
N ILE A 102 0.47 -0.21 -2.62
CA ILE A 102 0.49 -1.40 -1.78
C ILE A 102 -0.75 -1.35 -0.87
N LEU A 103 -1.55 -2.42 -0.87
CA LEU A 103 -2.64 -2.59 0.08
C LEU A 103 -2.09 -3.13 1.40
N LEU A 104 -2.50 -2.50 2.50
CA LEU A 104 -2.10 -2.87 3.85
C LEU A 104 -3.36 -3.07 4.70
N PRO A 105 -3.41 -4.09 5.58
CA PRO A 105 -4.44 -4.20 6.60
C PRO A 105 -4.55 -2.91 7.39
N PHE A 106 -5.79 -2.53 7.75
CA PHE A 106 -6.06 -1.31 8.51
C PHE A 106 -5.14 -1.13 9.73
N LEU A 107 -4.93 -2.18 10.50
CA LEU A 107 -4.07 -2.14 11.70
C LEU A 107 -2.60 -1.87 11.35
N LYS A 108 -2.09 -2.45 10.26
CA LYS A 108 -0.71 -2.26 9.81
C LYS A 108 -0.49 -0.89 9.17
N GLY A 109 -1.45 -0.41 8.39
CA GLY A 109 -1.42 0.96 7.86
C GLY A 109 -1.46 2.00 8.99
N ARG A 110 -2.28 1.75 10.03
CA ARG A 110 -2.34 2.60 11.22
C ARG A 110 -1.04 2.57 12.03
N GLU A 111 -0.46 1.40 12.26
CA GLU A 111 0.85 1.24 12.92
C GLU A 111 1.93 2.03 12.17
N LEU A 112 1.97 1.93 10.83
CA LEU A 112 2.90 2.66 9.99
C LEU A 112 2.70 4.18 10.12
N PHE A 113 1.45 4.63 10.10
CA PHE A 113 1.11 6.04 10.28
C PHE A 113 1.58 6.58 11.64
N GLU A 114 1.32 5.84 12.73
CA GLU A 114 1.75 6.23 14.07
C GLU A 114 3.28 6.27 14.18
N ARG A 115 4.00 5.32 13.59
CA ARG A 115 5.48 5.32 13.61
C ARG A 115 6.11 6.46 12.84
N LEU A 116 5.52 6.86 11.71
CA LEU A 116 6.11 7.87 10.82
C LEU A 116 5.69 9.31 11.18
N PHE A 117 4.57 9.51 11.87
CA PHE A 117 3.98 10.85 12.04
C PHE A 117 3.62 11.25 13.46
N THR A 118 3.84 10.40 14.46
CA THR A 118 3.65 10.82 15.86
C THR A 118 4.90 11.56 16.34
N VAL A 119 4.77 12.88 16.47
CA VAL A 119 5.66 13.78 17.24
C VAL A 119 5.02 14.04 18.59
#